data_AF-T1L5P0-F1
#
_entry.id   AF-T1L5P0-F1
#
_cell.length_a   1.000
_cell.length_b   1.000
_cell.length_c   1.000
_cell.angle_alpha   90.00
_cell.angle_beta   90.00
_cell.angle_gamma   90.00
#
_symmetry.space_group_name_H-M   'P 1'
#
loop_
_entity.id
_entity.type
_entity.pdbx_description
1 polymer ?
#
loop_
_entity_poly.entity_id
_entity_poly.type
_entity_poly.pdbx_seq_one_letter_code
_entity_poly.pdbx_strand_id
1 'polypeptide(L)'
;MIRYSGPQKARICEEYAANGFTMRSTQRSLRRKYDINPTHVTIRRIYDNFLQNGSASLPRGGSVRSVRTPNNIRKVREAVQALTLEERPSSIRRIAREVNIPQASVHRILRKDLKFNPYHQELKESDFEKIQH
;
A
#
# COMPACT_ATOMS: atom_id res chain seq x y z
N MET A 1 11.41 -1.04 18.37
CA MET A 1 10.65 0.22 18.55
C MET A 1 9.40 -0.08 19.34
N ILE A 2 9.23 0.49 20.54
CA ILE A 2 8.04 0.31 21.38
C ILE A 2 6.82 0.86 20.61
N ARG A 3 5.73 0.08 20.57
CA ARG A 3 4.50 0.46 19.86
C ARG A 3 3.46 0.91 20.88
N TYR A 4 3.08 2.18 20.82
CA TYR A 4 1.98 2.73 21.61
C TYR A 4 0.63 2.42 20.95
N SER A 5 -0.37 2.07 21.76
CA SER A 5 -1.75 1.92 21.32
C SER A 5 -2.38 3.27 20.93
N GLY A 6 -3.49 3.25 20.20
CA GLY A 6 -4.23 4.49 19.85
C GLY A 6 -4.54 5.37 21.07
N PRO A 7 -5.14 4.81 22.14
CA PRO A 7 -5.40 5.55 23.37
C PRO A 7 -4.13 6.10 24.03
N GLN A 8 -3.04 5.32 24.08
CA GLN A 8 -1.77 5.81 24.64
C GLN A 8 -1.22 6.99 23.84
N LYS A 9 -1.36 7.01 22.52
CA LYS A 9 -0.94 8.15 21.69
C LYS A 9 -1.78 9.40 21.95
N ALA A 10 -3.08 9.24 22.17
CA ALA A 10 -3.95 10.37 22.57
C ALA A 10 -3.49 10.97 23.91
N ARG A 11 -3.22 10.12 24.92
CA ARG A 11 -2.66 10.57 26.21
C ARG A 11 -1.32 11.28 26.06
N ILE A 12 -0.46 10.82 25.16
CA ILE A 12 0.81 11.50 24.84
C ILE A 12 0.56 12.91 24.31
N CYS A 13 -0.39 13.10 23.38
CA CYS A 13 -0.74 14.43 22.88
C CYS A 13 -1.32 15.33 23.97
N GLU A 14 -2.25 14.82 24.76
CA GLU A 14 -2.89 15.54 25.87
C GLU A 14 -1.87 16.02 26.90
N GLU A 15 -0.99 15.13 27.38
CA GLU A 15 0.03 15.49 28.35
C GLU A 15 1.07 16.43 27.76
N TYR A 16 1.42 16.28 26.47
CA TYR A 16 2.37 17.19 25.83
C TYR A 16 1.84 18.62 25.75
N ALA A 17 0.55 18.78 25.42
CA ALA A 17 -0.12 20.07 25.43
C ALA A 17 -0.27 20.63 26.86
N ALA A 18 -0.71 19.81 27.81
CA ALA A 18 -0.92 20.22 29.20
C ALA A 18 0.38 20.66 29.91
N ASN A 19 1.53 20.10 29.51
CA ASN A 19 2.84 20.43 30.09
C ASN A 19 3.59 21.54 29.33
N GLY A 20 2.87 22.38 28.57
CA GLY A 20 3.46 23.50 27.84
C GLY A 20 4.51 23.07 26.82
N PHE A 21 4.30 21.92 26.18
CA PHE A 21 5.18 21.37 25.14
C PHE A 21 6.61 21.06 25.62
N THR A 22 6.80 20.85 26.92
CA THR A 22 8.11 20.50 27.49
C THR A 22 8.30 18.98 27.58
N MET A 23 9.32 18.45 26.89
CA MET A 23 9.55 17.01 26.72
C MET A 23 9.82 16.31 28.05
N ARG A 24 10.68 16.89 28.90
CA ARG A 24 11.03 16.32 30.22
C ARG A 24 9.83 16.27 31.16
N SER A 25 9.03 17.34 31.20
CA SER A 25 7.81 17.39 32.04
C SER A 25 6.79 16.37 31.55
N THR A 26 6.59 16.30 30.23
CA THR A 26 5.68 15.36 29.57
C THR A 26 6.07 13.91 29.84
N GLN A 27 7.34 13.53 29.65
CA GLN A 27 7.82 12.18 29.99
C GLN A 27 7.62 11.84 31.47
N ARG A 28 7.92 12.79 32.37
CA ARG A 28 7.75 12.58 33.81
C ARG A 28 6.29 12.38 34.17
N SER A 29 5.38 13.16 33.58
CA SER A 29 3.93 13.03 33.78
C SER A 29 3.41 11.70 33.24
N LEU A 30 3.79 11.36 32.00
CA LEU A 30 3.38 10.12 31.33
C LEU A 30 3.84 8.88 32.10
N ARG A 31 5.07 8.88 32.62
CA ARG A 31 5.58 7.78 33.43
C ARG A 31 4.84 7.65 34.76
N ARG A 32 4.50 8.77 35.40
CA ARG A 32 3.81 8.77 36.71
C ARG A 32 2.34 8.37 36.61
N LYS A 33 1.63 8.85 35.59
CA LYS A 33 0.18 8.68 35.46
C LYS A 33 -0.21 7.40 34.73
N TYR A 34 0.59 6.98 33.75
CA TYR A 34 0.20 5.92 32.81
C TYR A 34 1.27 4.82 32.65
N ASP A 35 2.37 4.89 33.40
CA ASP A 35 3.52 3.97 33.29
C ASP A 35 4.06 3.82 31.84
N ILE A 36 3.99 4.90 31.06
CA ILE A 36 4.53 4.94 29.70
C ILE A 36 5.73 5.89 29.63
N ASN A 37 6.80 5.42 28.98
CA ASN A 37 8.06 6.17 28.85
C ASN A 37 8.45 6.38 27.37
N PRO A 38 7.68 7.17 26.60
CA PRO A 38 8.01 7.48 25.21
C PRO A 38 9.24 8.36 25.13
N THR A 39 10.10 8.11 24.13
CA THR A 39 11.26 8.96 23.85
C THR A 39 10.83 10.33 23.34
N HIS A 40 11.69 11.35 23.48
CA HIS A 40 11.41 12.70 22.97
C HIS A 40 11.01 12.71 21.49
N VAL A 41 11.72 11.94 20.68
CA VAL A 41 11.44 11.78 19.24
C VAL A 41 10.04 11.20 19.01
N THR A 42 9.62 10.24 19.84
CA THR A 42 8.30 9.62 19.72
C THR A 42 7.18 10.59 20.08
N ILE A 43 7.34 11.36 21.16
CA ILE A 43 6.38 12.39 21.58
C ILE A 43 6.20 13.42 20.46
N ARG A 44 7.31 13.98 19.97
CA ARG A 44 7.29 14.97 18.89
C ARG A 44 6.62 14.40 17.64
N ARG A 45 7.03 13.23 17.17
CA ARG A 45 6.47 12.62 15.96
C ARG A 45 4.97 12.34 16.05
N ILE A 46 4.48 11.89 17.21
CA ILE A 46 3.05 11.64 17.43
C ILE A 46 2.28 12.97 17.40
N TYR A 47 2.81 14.00 18.05
CA TYR A 47 2.18 15.30 18.14
C TYR A 47 2.17 16.04 16.79
N ASP A 48 3.29 16.02 16.05
CA ASP A 48 3.38 16.63 14.73
C ASP A 48 2.39 15.97 13.75
N ASN A 49 2.29 14.64 13.78
CA ASN A 49 1.30 13.91 12.99
C ASN A 49 -0.14 14.27 13.37
N PHE A 50 -0.40 14.49 14.65
CA PHE A 50 -1.71 14.95 15.12
C PHE A 50 -2.03 16.35 14.59
N LEU A 51 -1.09 17.29 14.62
CA LEU A 51 -1.29 18.63 14.07
C LEU A 51 -1.49 18.63 12.55
N GLN A 52 -0.73 17.81 11.83
CA GLN A 52 -0.77 17.77 10.37
C GLN A 52 -2.02 17.04 9.83
N ASN A 53 -2.39 15.91 10.45
CA ASN A 53 -3.39 14.99 9.89
C ASN A 53 -4.65 14.85 10.76
N GLY A 54 -4.75 15.58 11.88
CA GLY A 54 -5.84 15.44 12.84
C GLY A 54 -5.85 14.10 13.60
N SER A 55 -4.78 13.31 13.49
CA SER A 55 -4.73 11.95 14.02
C SER A 55 -3.42 11.68 14.75
N ALA A 56 -3.51 11.23 16.00
CA ALA A 56 -2.35 10.75 16.75
C ALA A 56 -1.86 9.38 16.22
N SER A 57 -2.62 8.71 15.35
CA SER A 57 -2.21 7.47 14.71
C SER A 57 -1.43 7.74 13.44
N LEU A 58 -0.18 7.28 13.42
CA LEU A 58 0.63 7.28 12.20
C LEU A 58 0.05 6.30 11.18
N PRO A 59 -0.06 6.70 9.90
CA PRO A 59 -0.48 5.78 8.85
C PRO A 59 0.44 4.57 8.86
N ARG A 60 -0.16 3.38 8.78
CA ARG A 60 0.61 2.16 8.59
C ARG A 60 1.18 2.24 7.17
N GLY A 61 2.49 2.36 7.04
CA GLY A 61 3.14 2.26 5.74
C GLY A 61 2.81 0.91 5.12
N GLY A 62 2.06 0.92 4.02
CA GLY A 62 1.89 -0.25 3.17
C GLY A 62 3.17 -0.52 2.40
N SER A 63 3.44 -1.79 2.07
CA SER A 63 4.55 -2.15 1.19
C SER A 63 4.32 -1.54 -0.19
N VAL A 64 5.18 -0.59 -0.60
CA VAL A 64 5.18 -0.05 -1.96
C VAL A 64 5.84 -1.06 -2.90
N ARG A 65 5.09 -2.07 -3.35
CA ARG A 65 5.41 -2.83 -4.57
C ARG A 65 4.14 -3.20 -5.31
N SER A 66 3.51 -2.19 -5.93
CA SER A 66 2.55 -2.47 -6.98
C SER A 66 3.27 -2.38 -8.32
N VAL A 67 3.77 -3.52 -8.81
CA VAL A 67 4.16 -3.67 -10.22
C VAL A 67 2.98 -3.36 -11.15
N ARG A 68 1.75 -3.30 -10.63
CA ARG A 68 0.52 -2.83 -11.29
C ARG A 68 0.47 -1.29 -11.33
N THR A 69 1.51 -0.65 -11.88
CA THR A 69 1.45 0.77 -12.22
C THR A 69 0.59 0.95 -13.48
N PRO A 70 -0.04 2.12 -13.71
CA PRO A 70 -0.80 2.38 -14.94
C PRO A 70 -0.01 2.07 -16.21
N ASN A 71 1.30 2.40 -16.22
CA ASN A 71 2.18 2.10 -17.35
C ASN A 71 2.36 0.60 -17.58
N ASN A 72 2.57 -0.18 -16.51
CA ASN A 72 2.72 -1.63 -16.63
C ASN A 72 1.41 -2.32 -17.01
N ILE A 73 0.26 -1.83 -16.52
CA ILE A 73 -1.06 -2.31 -16.92
C ILE A 73 -1.27 -2.10 -18.42
N ARG A 74 -0.91 -0.91 -18.93
CA ARG A 74 -0.99 -0.59 -20.37
C ARG A 74 -0.07 -1.51 -21.19
N LYS A 75 1.20 -1.67 -20.79
CA LYS A 75 2.14 -2.57 -21.48
C LYS A 75 1.62 -4.01 -21.58
N VAL A 76 1.06 -4.54 -20.48
CA VAL A 76 0.48 -5.89 -20.47
C VAL A 76 -0.73 -5.97 -21.39
N ARG A 77 -1.60 -4.95 -21.41
CA ARG A 77 -2.75 -4.89 -22.33
C ARG A 77 -2.30 -4.90 -23.81
N GLU A 78 -1.34 -4.05 -24.15
CA GLU A 78 -0.82 -3.94 -25.53
C GLU A 78 -0.16 -5.25 -25.99
N ALA A 79 0.63 -5.89 -25.12
CA ALA A 79 1.26 -7.18 -25.45
C ALA A 79 0.21 -8.29 -25.67
N VAL A 80 -0.84 -8.34 -24.86
CA VAL A 80 -1.94 -9.29 -25.04
C VAL A 80 -2.66 -9.05 -26.38
N GLN A 81 -2.96 -7.79 -26.71
CA GLN A 81 -3.61 -7.43 -27.97
C GLN A 81 -2.75 -7.78 -29.19
N ALA A 82 -1.47 -7.43 -29.17
CA ALA A 82 -0.54 -7.74 -30.27
C ALA A 82 -0.45 -9.25 -30.52
N LEU A 83 -0.34 -10.06 -29.46
CA LEU A 83 -0.25 -11.51 -29.59
C LEU A 83 -1.57 -12.14 -30.08
N THR A 84 -2.71 -11.57 -29.71
CA THR A 84 -4.03 -12.03 -30.18
C THR A 84 -4.22 -11.72 -31.65
N LEU A 85 -3.83 -10.51 -32.10
CA LEU A 85 -3.90 -10.09 -33.50
C LEU A 85 -2.98 -10.89 -34.43
N GLU A 86 -1.82 -11.34 -33.92
CA GLU A 86 -0.88 -12.17 -34.67
C GLU A 86 -1.26 -13.67 -34.69
N GLU A 87 -2.41 -14.06 -34.12
CA GLU A 87 -2.85 -15.46 -33.92
C GLU A 87 -1.78 -16.33 -33.22
N ARG A 88 -0.95 -15.71 -32.36
CA ARG A 88 0.14 -16.39 -31.66
C ARG A 88 -0.31 -16.83 -30.27
N PRO A 89 0.24 -17.95 -29.74
CA PRO A 89 -0.10 -18.42 -28.41
C PRO A 89 0.30 -17.40 -27.33
N SER A 90 -0.71 -16.78 -26.74
CA SER A 90 -0.66 -15.68 -25.77
C SER A 90 -0.51 -16.22 -24.33
N SER A 91 0.54 -17.00 -24.07
CA SER A 91 0.78 -17.51 -22.71
C SER A 91 1.28 -16.40 -21.76
N ILE A 92 0.90 -16.47 -20.48
CA ILE A 92 1.38 -15.55 -19.42
C ILE A 92 2.91 -15.49 -19.38
N ARG A 93 3.58 -16.62 -19.62
CA ARG A 93 5.04 -16.73 -19.68
C ARG A 93 5.65 -15.94 -20.84
N ARG A 94 4.97 -15.87 -21.98
CA ARG A 94 5.41 -15.10 -23.15
C ARG A 94 5.23 -13.60 -22.90
N ILE A 95 4.04 -13.19 -22.46
CA ILE A 95 3.74 -11.79 -22.12
C ILE A 95 4.73 -11.28 -21.08
N ALA A 96 4.99 -12.05 -20.01
CA ALA A 96 5.98 -11.72 -19.00
C ALA A 96 7.39 -11.45 -19.56
N ARG A 97 7.81 -12.22 -20.58
CA ARG A 97 9.08 -12.00 -21.27
C ARG A 97 9.07 -10.74 -22.13
N GLU A 98 7.99 -10.49 -22.87
CA GLU A 98 7.86 -9.31 -23.74
C GLU A 98 7.81 -8.00 -22.96
N VAL A 99 7.06 -7.97 -21.85
CA VAL A 99 6.92 -6.75 -21.04
C VAL A 99 8.00 -6.62 -19.95
N ASN A 100 8.86 -7.63 -19.78
CA ASN A 100 9.87 -7.73 -18.71
C ASN A 100 9.26 -7.54 -17.31
N ILE A 101 8.16 -8.26 -17.02
CA ILE A 101 7.43 -8.21 -15.76
C ILE A 101 7.35 -9.64 -15.19
N PRO A 102 7.52 -9.85 -13.87
CA PRO A 102 7.37 -11.18 -13.27
C PRO A 102 6.01 -11.81 -13.61
N GLN A 103 5.99 -13.10 -13.95
CA GLN A 103 4.77 -13.83 -14.34
C GLN A 103 3.64 -13.69 -13.31
N ALA A 104 3.98 -13.76 -12.02
CA ALA A 104 3.01 -13.59 -10.93
C ALA A 104 2.37 -12.19 -10.91
N SER A 105 3.09 -11.16 -11.35
CA SER A 105 2.57 -9.80 -11.49
C SER A 105 1.71 -9.67 -12.74
N VAL A 106 2.13 -10.23 -13.88
CA VAL A 106 1.32 -10.28 -15.11
C VAL A 106 0.00 -10.99 -14.86
N HIS A 107 0.00 -12.16 -14.22
CA HIS A 107 -1.21 -12.89 -13.86
C HIS A 107 -2.15 -12.05 -12.96
N ARG A 108 -1.60 -11.29 -12.01
CA ARG A 108 -2.40 -10.38 -11.17
C ARG A 108 -2.96 -9.21 -11.98
N ILE A 109 -2.19 -8.63 -12.90
CA ILE A 109 -2.64 -7.54 -13.78
C ILE A 109 -3.79 -8.03 -14.65
N LEU A 110 -3.60 -9.18 -15.31
CA LEU A 110 -4.63 -9.81 -16.14
C LEU A 110 -5.92 -10.02 -15.35
N ARG A 111 -5.85 -10.68 -14.18
CA ARG A 111 -7.03 -11.04 -13.40
C ARG A 111 -7.69 -9.87 -12.66
N LYS A 112 -6.92 -8.93 -12.11
CA LYS A 112 -7.44 -7.90 -11.19
C LYS A 112 -7.62 -6.52 -11.81
N ASP A 113 -6.79 -6.15 -12.79
CA ASP A 113 -6.87 -4.83 -13.44
C ASP A 113 -7.61 -4.92 -14.77
N LEU A 114 -7.30 -5.95 -15.54
CA LEU A 114 -7.83 -6.14 -16.88
C LEU A 114 -9.02 -7.12 -16.91
N LYS A 115 -9.36 -7.74 -15.76
CA LYS A 115 -10.46 -8.70 -15.58
C LYS A 115 -10.49 -9.86 -16.58
N PHE A 116 -9.34 -10.28 -17.09
CA PHE A 116 -9.23 -11.51 -17.87
C PHE A 116 -9.48 -12.73 -16.98
N ASN A 117 -9.95 -13.82 -17.59
CA ASN A 117 -9.99 -15.14 -16.99
C ASN A 117 -8.81 -16.00 -17.50
N PRO A 118 -7.59 -15.86 -16.93
CA PRO A 118 -6.34 -16.35 -17.53
C PRO A 118 -6.13 -17.86 -17.40
N TYR A 119 -7.20 -18.66 -17.24
CA TYR A 119 -7.12 -20.10 -17.05
C TYR A 119 -7.14 -20.91 -18.35
N HIS A 120 -7.35 -20.26 -19.49
CA HIS A 120 -7.19 -20.88 -20.80
C HIS A 120 -5.72 -20.77 -21.25
N GLN A 121 -5.15 -21.87 -21.78
CA GLN A 121 -3.75 -21.95 -22.25
C GLN A 121 -3.42 -20.94 -23.36
N GLU A 122 -4.44 -20.43 -24.05
CA GLU A 122 -4.41 -19.37 -25.04
C GLU A 122 -5.37 -18.28 -24.56
N LEU A 123 -4.88 -17.04 -24.39
CA LEU A 123 -5.76 -15.89 -24.17
C LEU A 123 -6.40 -15.56 -25.51
N LYS A 124 -7.71 -15.81 -25.63
CA LYS A 124 -8.48 -15.56 -26.86
C LYS A 124 -9.22 -14.24 -26.77
N GLU A 125 -9.62 -13.69 -27.92
CA GLU A 125 -10.45 -12.48 -27.98
C GLU A 125 -11.76 -12.59 -27.17
N SER A 126 -12.26 -13.82 -26.98
CA SER A 126 -13.41 -14.13 -26.13
C SER A 126 -13.15 -14.05 -24.62
N ASP A 127 -11.88 -14.07 -24.16
CA ASP A 127 -11.51 -13.88 -22.75
C ASP A 127 -11.42 -12.39 -22.36
N PHE A 128 -11.45 -11.50 -23.35
CA PHE A 128 -11.67 -10.07 -23.15
C PHE A 128 -13.16 -9.96 -22.82
N GLU A 129 -13.52 -9.83 -21.54
CA GLU A 129 -14.93 -9.86 -21.15
C GLU A 129 -15.78 -8.94 -22.03
N LYS A 130 -16.71 -9.59 -22.74
CA LYS A 130 -18.02 -9.07 -23.08
C LYS A 130 -18.56 -8.36 -21.85
N ILE A 131 -18.44 -7.04 -21.84
CA ILE A 131 -19.16 -6.18 -20.91
C ILE A 131 -20.64 -6.30 -21.33
N GLN A 132 -21.39 -7.21 -20.70
CA GLN A 132 -22.85 -7.11 -20.67
C GLN A 132 -23.24 -6.37 -19.38
N HIS A 133 -23.89 -5.22 -19.58
CA HIS A 133 -24.74 -4.41 -18.70
C HIS A 133 -24.49 -4.43 -17.18
#